data_AF-A0A9Q1MRM3-F1
#
_entry.id   AF-A0A9Q1MRM3-F1
#
_cell.length_a   1.000
_cell.length_b   1.000
_cell.length_c   1.000
_cell.angle_alpha   90.00
_cell.angle_beta   90.00
_cell.angle_gamma   90.00
#
_symmetry.space_group_name_H-M   'P 1'
#
loop_
_entity.id
_entity.type
_entity.pdbx_description
1 polymer ?
#
loop_
_entity_poly.entity_id
_entity_poly.type
_entity_poly.pdbx_seq_one_letter_code
_entity_poly.pdbx_strand_id
1 'polypeptide(L)'
;MKSGASEAGEDSKDSKPKGNRGISFLDFIMRIVAIVMMAFLTSGASAAAAIVYLAHKGNARANWIAICQQYNSFCDRASGSLVGSFIGVLVFLLLIILSALALSRN
;
A
#
# COMPACT_ATOMS: atom_id res chain seq x y z
N MET A 1 13.03 -25.40 -0.82
CA MET A 1 12.45 -24.47 0.18
C MET A 1 11.43 -23.64 -0.58
N LYS A 2 10.16 -23.94 -0.36
CA LYS A 2 8.99 -23.46 -1.09
C LYS A 2 8.12 -22.73 -0.08
N SER A 3 7.78 -21.46 -0.32
CA SER A 3 6.63 -20.76 0.28
C SER A 3 6.41 -19.41 -0.40
N GLY A 4 5.21 -19.23 -0.98
CA GLY A 4 4.56 -17.95 -1.34
C GLY A 4 5.11 -17.24 -2.58
N ALA A 5 4.72 -17.51 -3.82
CA ALA A 5 3.36 -17.43 -4.37
C ALA A 5 2.68 -16.10 -4.04
N SER A 6 3.11 -15.03 -4.72
CA SER A 6 2.22 -13.92 -5.06
C SER A 6 1.54 -14.28 -6.39
N GLU A 7 0.72 -15.33 -6.35
CA GLU A 7 -0.23 -15.66 -7.42
C GLU A 7 -1.45 -14.77 -7.23
N ALA A 8 -1.37 -13.54 -7.75
CA ALA A 8 -2.56 -12.77 -8.09
C ALA A 8 -2.75 -12.94 -9.59
N GLY A 9 -3.31 -14.10 -9.97
CA GLY A 9 -3.90 -14.27 -11.28
C GLY A 9 -5.13 -13.39 -11.35
N GLU A 10 -5.06 -12.37 -12.20
CA GLU A 10 -6.25 -11.85 -12.89
C GLU A 10 -5.97 -11.98 -14.38
N ASP A 11 -6.38 -13.14 -14.93
CA ASP A 11 -6.69 -13.30 -16.34
C ASP A 11 -7.87 -12.38 -16.65
N SER A 12 -7.59 -11.09 -16.87
CA SER A 12 -8.59 -10.16 -17.36
C SER A 12 -8.74 -10.41 -18.85
N LYS A 13 -9.70 -11.29 -19.18
CA LYS A 13 -10.22 -11.48 -20.53
C LYS A 13 -10.47 -10.12 -21.18
N ASP A 14 -9.75 -9.92 -22.28
CA ASP A 14 -9.90 -8.85 -23.25
C ASP A 14 -11.38 -8.50 -23.46
N SER A 15 -11.79 -7.35 -22.95
CA SER A 15 -13.12 -6.79 -23.15
C SER A 15 -12.93 -5.36 -23.62
N LYS A 16 -12.69 -5.21 -24.92
CA LYS A 16 -12.55 -3.93 -25.63
C LYS A 16 -13.79 -3.04 -25.40
N PRO A 17 -13.69 -1.90 -24.68
CA PRO A 17 -14.76 -0.92 -24.69
C PRO A 17 -14.52 0.06 -25.84
N LYS A 18 -15.59 0.39 -26.55
CA LYS A 18 -15.60 1.44 -27.58
C LYS A 18 -15.67 2.80 -26.88
N GLY A 19 -14.54 3.24 -26.30
CA GLY A 19 -14.45 4.47 -25.51
C GLY A 19 -13.96 5.67 -26.33
N ASN A 20 -14.56 6.84 -26.09
CA ASN A 20 -14.03 8.13 -26.57
C ASN A 20 -12.55 8.24 -26.18
N ARG A 21 -11.65 8.39 -27.16
CA ARG A 21 -10.18 8.36 -26.98
C ARG A 21 -9.64 9.22 -25.82
N GLY A 22 -10.32 10.31 -25.47
CA GLY A 22 -9.95 11.18 -24.35
C GLY A 22 -10.13 10.56 -22.95
N ILE A 23 -11.15 9.72 -22.75
CA ILE A 23 -11.45 9.10 -21.44
C ILE A 23 -10.50 7.93 -21.15
N SER A 24 -10.15 7.13 -22.16
CA SER A 24 -9.19 6.01 -21.99
C SER A 24 -7.78 6.49 -21.65
N PHE A 25 -7.34 7.64 -22.19
CA PHE A 25 -6.02 8.19 -21.89
C PHE A 25 -5.93 8.69 -20.44
N LEU A 26 -6.99 9.33 -19.94
CA LEU A 26 -7.05 9.82 -18.57
C LEU A 26 -7.07 8.68 -17.54
N ASP A 27 -7.79 7.59 -17.84
CA ASP A 27 -7.84 6.38 -17.00
C ASP A 27 -6.47 5.70 -16.91
N PHE A 28 -5.76 5.57 -18.04
CA PHE A 28 -4.41 4.99 -18.07
C PHE A 28 -3.43 5.80 -17.21
N ILE A 29 -3.43 7.13 -17.33
CA ILE A 29 -2.58 7.99 -16.50
C ILE A 29 -2.92 7.83 -15.01
N MET A 30 -4.20 7.87 -14.65
CA MET A 30 -4.62 7.69 -13.26
C MET A 30 -4.14 6.35 -12.68
N ARG A 31 -4.23 5.27 -13.46
CA ARG A 31 -3.74 3.94 -13.04
C ARG A 31 -2.23 3.93 -12.82
N ILE A 32 -1.45 4.49 -13.74
CA ILE A 32 0.01 4.53 -13.61
C ILE A 32 0.40 5.32 -12.35
N VAL A 33 -0.17 6.51 -12.17
CA VAL A 33 0.10 7.34 -10.99
C VAL A 33 -0.30 6.59 -9.71
N ALA A 34 -1.45 5.92 -9.70
CA ALA A 34 -1.88 5.13 -8.55
C ALA A 34 -0.91 4.00 -8.23
N ILE A 35 -0.44 3.23 -9.21
CA ILE A 35 0.52 2.13 -9.00
C ILE A 35 1.84 2.66 -8.42
N VAL A 36 2.36 3.76 -8.96
CA VAL A 36 3.60 4.40 -8.48
C VAL A 36 3.44 4.86 -7.02
N MET A 37 2.34 5.53 -6.70
CA MET A 37 2.06 5.99 -5.34
C MET A 37 1.95 4.83 -4.35
N MET A 38 1.31 3.73 -4.76
CA MET A 38 1.13 2.54 -3.92
C MET A 38 2.45 1.81 -3.66
N ALA A 39 3.31 1.69 -4.68
CA ALA A 39 4.64 1.13 -4.52
C ALA A 39 5.49 1.98 -3.54
N PHE A 40 5.40 3.30 -3.65
CA PHE A 40 6.12 4.22 -2.76
C PHE A 40 5.60 4.16 -1.32
N LEU A 41 4.27 4.19 -1.14
CA LEU A 41 3.61 4.07 0.17
C LEU A 41 3.97 2.75 0.85
N THR A 42 3.92 1.63 0.12
CA THR A 42 4.26 0.30 0.65
C THR A 42 5.72 0.22 1.06
N SER A 43 6.62 0.78 0.25
CA SER A 43 8.05 0.86 0.57
C SER A 43 8.30 1.69 1.83
N GLY A 44 7.72 2.88 1.92
CA GLY A 44 7.84 3.75 3.10
C GLY A 44 7.23 3.14 4.36
N ALA A 45 6.06 2.51 4.24
CA ALA A 45 5.39 1.83 5.36
C ALA A 45 6.21 0.65 5.89
N SER A 46 6.89 -0.10 5.01
CA SER A 46 7.78 -1.20 5.42
C SER A 46 8.99 -0.69 6.22
N ALA A 47 9.60 0.41 5.79
CA ALA A 47 10.72 1.03 6.50
C ALA A 47 10.27 1.52 7.88
N ALA A 48 9.13 2.21 7.94
CA ALA A 48 8.58 2.69 9.20
C ALA A 48 8.17 1.57 10.15
N ALA A 49 7.62 0.46 9.64
CA ALA A 49 7.32 -0.73 10.43
C ALA A 49 8.58 -1.34 11.06
N ALA A 50 9.68 -1.41 10.30
CA ALA A 50 10.97 -1.85 10.84
C ALA A 50 11.45 -0.93 11.97
N ILE A 51 11.40 0.39 11.77
CA ILE A 51 11.80 1.36 12.81
C ILE A 51 10.93 1.24 14.06
N VAL A 52 9.60 1.07 13.93
CA VAL A 52 8.70 0.86 15.08
C VAL A 52 9.02 -0.44 15.80
N TYR A 53 9.31 -1.52 15.07
CA TYR A 53 9.72 -2.78 15.68
C TYR A 53 11.01 -2.62 16.48
N LEU A 54 12.02 -1.94 15.93
CA LEU A 54 13.25 -1.61 16.66
C LEU A 54 12.96 -0.70 17.87
N ALA A 55 12.05 0.26 17.76
CA ALA A 55 11.70 1.15 18.86
C ALA A 55 11.00 0.44 20.03
N HIS A 56 10.31 -0.67 19.76
CA HIS A 56 9.58 -1.44 20.77
C HIS A 56 10.41 -2.56 21.40
N LYS A 57 11.23 -3.27 20.60
CA LYS A 57 12.08 -4.37 21.09
C LYS A 57 13.47 -3.91 21.52
N GLY A 58 14.01 -2.86 20.90
CA GLY A 58 15.41 -2.47 21.05
C GLY A 58 16.37 -3.54 20.51
N ASN A 59 17.64 -3.18 20.34
CA ASN A 59 18.69 -4.16 20.07
C ASN A 59 20.02 -3.72 20.67
N ALA A 60 20.44 -4.40 21.74
CA ALA A 60 21.67 -4.08 22.47
C ALA A 60 22.93 -4.24 21.59
N ARG A 61 22.92 -5.19 20.65
CA ARG A 61 24.06 -5.42 19.72
C ARG A 61 24.28 -4.28 18.73
N ALA A 62 23.24 -3.49 18.44
CA ALA A 62 23.31 -2.31 17.59
C ALA A 62 23.27 -1.00 18.40
N ASN A 63 23.39 -1.08 19.74
CA ASN A 63 23.21 0.05 20.66
C ASN A 63 21.88 0.82 20.44
N TRP A 64 20.83 0.12 20.02
CA TRP A 64 19.53 0.74 19.77
C TRP A 64 18.63 0.57 20.99
N ILE A 65 18.35 1.66 21.70
CA ILE A 65 17.47 1.69 22.87
C ILE A 65 15.99 1.65 22.45
N ALA A 66 15.15 0.99 23.23
CA ALA A 66 13.71 0.95 23.01
C ALA A 66 13.06 2.30 23.40
N ILE A 67 13.01 3.24 22.44
CA ILE A 67 12.46 4.59 22.65
C ILE A 67 10.98 4.57 23.06
N CYS A 68 10.21 3.57 22.60
CA CYS A 68 8.79 3.47 22.93
C CYS A 68 8.52 3.26 24.43
N GLN A 69 9.45 2.71 25.20
CA GLN A 69 9.28 2.52 26.64
C GLN A 69 9.25 3.83 27.42
N GLN A 70 9.95 4.86 26.94
CA GLN A 70 9.99 6.17 27.58
C GLN A 70 8.84 7.09 27.12
N TYR A 71 8.36 6.90 25.88
CA TYR A 71 7.36 7.76 25.24
C TYR A 71 6.18 6.94 24.67
N ASN A 72 5.53 6.18 25.56
CA ASN A 72 4.50 5.21 25.17
C ASN A 72 3.32 5.87 24.42
N SER A 73 2.90 7.07 24.82
CA SER A 73 1.81 7.83 24.20
C SER A 73 2.12 8.30 22.77
N PHE A 74 3.39 8.57 22.45
CA PHE A 74 3.79 8.91 21.08
C PHE A 74 3.90 7.66 20.19
N CYS A 75 4.40 6.55 20.73
CA CYS A 75 4.46 5.30 19.98
C CYS A 75 3.07 4.74 19.66
N ASP A 76 2.12 4.85 20.57
CA ASP A 76 0.74 4.41 20.32
C ASP A 76 0.11 5.19 19.14
N ARG A 77 0.28 6.52 19.14
CA ARG A 77 -0.15 7.38 18.01
C ARG A 77 0.60 7.10 16.72
N ALA A 78 1.92 6.88 16.77
CA ALA A 78 2.73 6.59 15.59
C ALA A 78 2.32 5.26 14.95
N SER A 79 2.14 4.22 15.76
CA SER A 79 1.62 2.92 15.34
C SER A 79 0.20 3.04 14.78
N GLY A 80 -0.67 3.83 15.42
CA GLY A 80 -2.02 4.10 14.91
C GLY A 80 -2.00 4.76 13.52
N SER A 81 -1.13 5.75 13.32
CA SER A 81 -0.93 6.39 12.01
C SER A 81 -0.41 5.42 10.94
N LEU A 82 0.56 4.57 11.31
CA LEU A 82 1.10 3.53 10.43
C LEU A 82 0.03 2.54 9.98
N VAL A 83 -0.75 2.02 10.93
CA VAL A 83 -1.87 1.12 10.64
C VAL A 83 -2.90 1.81 9.76
N GLY A 84 -3.23 3.08 10.05
CA GLY A 84 -4.10 3.90 9.21
C GLY A 84 -3.59 4.01 7.76
N SER A 85 -2.27 4.16 7.58
CA SER A 85 -1.67 4.21 6.25
C SER A 85 -1.81 2.90 5.48
N PHE A 86 -1.67 1.74 6.15
CA PHE A 86 -1.92 0.43 5.53
C PHE A 86 -3.39 0.26 5.13
N ILE A 87 -4.32 0.68 5.98
CA ILE A 87 -5.76 0.67 5.67
C ILE A 87 -6.03 1.58 4.47
N GLY A 88 -5.41 2.76 4.42
CA GLY A 88 -5.49 3.68 3.28
C GLY A 88 -5.06 3.03 1.95
N VAL A 89 -3.97 2.26 1.96
CA VAL A 89 -3.53 1.47 0.79
C VAL A 89 -4.60 0.45 0.39
N LEU A 90 -5.22 -0.27 1.32
CA LEU A 90 -6.29 -1.22 0.97
C LEU A 90 -7.51 -0.52 0.35
N VAL A 91 -7.92 0.63 0.89
CA VAL A 91 -9.04 1.43 0.36
C VAL A 91 -8.70 1.99 -1.02
N PHE A 92 -7.47 2.48 -1.24
CA PHE A 92 -7.03 2.92 -2.55
C PHE A 92 -7.06 1.79 -3.59
N LEU A 93 -6.61 0.57 -3.23
CA LEU A 93 -6.70 -0.60 -4.12
C LEU A 93 -8.16 -0.87 -4.50
N LEU A 94 -9.06 -0.91 -3.52
CA LEU A 94 -10.48 -1.14 -3.76
C LEU A 94 -11.08 -0.08 -4.69
N LEU A 95 -10.75 1.20 -4.49
CA LEU A 95 -11.22 2.28 -5.35
C LEU A 95 -10.73 2.15 -6.80
N ILE A 96 -9.48 1.71 -7.01
CA ILE A 96 -8.92 1.48 -8.35
C ILE A 96 -9.66 0.33 -9.05
N ILE A 97 -9.90 -0.77 -8.33
CA ILE A 97 -10.62 -1.94 -8.87
C ILE A 97 -12.06 -1.57 -9.20
N LEU A 98 -12.77 -0.90 -8.28
CA LEU A 98 -14.14 -0.45 -8.52
C LEU A 98 -14.23 0.51 -9.70
N SER A 99 -13.25 1.41 -9.86
CA SER A 99 -13.19 2.32 -11.02
C SER A 99 -13.01 1.54 -12.32
N ALA A 100 -12.15 0.50 -12.32
CA ALA A 100 -11.97 -0.37 -13.48
C ALA A 100 -13.24 -1.16 -13.83
N LEU A 101 -13.94 -1.69 -12.83
CA LEU A 101 -15.19 -2.42 -13.03
C LEU A 101 -16.33 -1.51 -13.47
N ALA A 102 -16.43 -0.30 -12.91
CA ALA A 102 -17.43 0.68 -13.31
C ALA A 102 -17.25 1.10 -14.77
N LEU A 103 -16.00 1.27 -15.22
CA LEU A 103 -15.68 1.56 -16.62
C LEU A 103 -15.94 0.36 -17.53
N SER A 104 -15.72 -0.88 -17.05
CA SER A 104 -16.01 -2.10 -17.80
C SER A 104 -17.51 -2.37 -17.97
N ARG A 105 -18.36 -1.83 -17.08
CA ARG A 105 -19.82 -2.05 -17.12
C ARG A 105 -20.54 -1.07 -18.06
N ASN A 106 -19.91 0.03 -18.44
CA ASN A 106 -20.45 1.03 -19.38
C ASN A 106 -19.89 0.82 -20.79
#